data_AF-A0A3D2ANQ1-F1
#
_entry.id   AF-A0A3D2ANQ1-F1
#
_cell.length_a   1.000
_cell.length_b   1.000
_cell.length_c   1.000
_cell.angle_alpha   90.00
_cell.angle_beta   90.00
_cell.angle_gamma   90.00
#
_symmetry.space_group_name_H-M   'P 1'
#
loop_
_entity.id
_entity.type
_entity.pdbx_description
1 polymer ?
#
loop_
_entity_poly.entity_id
_entity_poly.type
_entity_poly.pdbx_seq_one_letter_code
_entity_poly.pdbx_strand_id
1 'polypeptide(L)' 'MKFSLFLHMERSDPTKPHKELFDELVELTLMAEEAGFETVWIGE' A
#
# COMPACT_ATOMS: atom_id res chain seq x y z
N MET A 1 18.83 -10.82 -3.84
CA MET A 1 18.34 -9.55 -4.41
C MET A 1 17.27 -9.03 -3.45
N LYS A 2 17.22 -7.72 -3.20
CA LYS A 2 16.20 -7.11 -2.34
C LYS A 2 15.07 -6.56 -3.21
N PHE A 3 13.83 -6.86 -2.86
CA PHE A 3 12.64 -6.37 -3.56
C PHE A 3 11.93 -5.35 -2.68
N SER A 4 11.38 -4.30 -3.30
CA SER A 4 10.68 -3.21 -2.63
C SER A 4 9.47 -2.78 -3.46
N LEU A 5 8.49 -2.13 -2.83
CA LEU A 5 7.28 -1.62 -3.47
C LEU A 5 7.30 -0.09 -3.54
N PHE A 6 6.79 0.45 -4.64
CA PHE A 6 6.44 1.87 -4.77
C PHE A 6 4.95 1.95 -5.12
N LEU A 7 4.17 2.66 -4.31
CA LEU A 7 2.70 2.65 -4.36
C LEU A 7 2.15 4.08 -4.47
N HIS A 8 1.06 4.22 -5.23
CA HIS A 8 0.17 5.38 -5.19
C HIS A 8 -1.23 4.93 -4.82
N MET A 9 -1.88 5.67 -3.93
CA MET A 9 -3.27 5.41 -3.56
C MET A 9 -4.21 6.26 -4.40
N GLU A 10 -4.89 5.62 -5.35
CA GLU A 10 -5.88 6.27 -6.18
C GLU A 10 -7.29 5.88 -5.72
N ARG A 11 -8.12 6.89 -5.42
CA ARG A 11 -9.55 6.67 -5.20
C ARG A 11 -10.31 6.76 -6.51
N SER A 12 -10.51 5.61 -7.16
CA SER A 12 -11.31 5.52 -8.39
C SER A 12 -12.83 5.55 -8.13
N ASP A 13 -13.27 5.04 -6.98
CA ASP A 13 -14.67 5.06 -6.56
C ASP A 13 -14.94 6.23 -5.59
N PRO A 14 -15.76 7.22 -5.96
CA PRO A 14 -16.06 8.37 -5.11
C PRO A 14 -16.86 8.02 -3.85
N THR A 15 -17.56 6.88 -3.84
CA THR A 15 -18.34 6.40 -2.70
C THR A 15 -17.48 5.71 -1.65
N LYS A 16 -16.26 5.28 -2.03
CA LYS A 16 -15.30 4.66 -1.12
C LYS A 16 -14.77 5.68 -0.10
N PRO A 17 -14.85 5.39 1.21
CA PRO A 17 -14.23 6.23 2.22
C PRO A 17 -12.70 6.25 2.06
N HIS A 18 -12.07 7.42 2.23
CA HIS A 18 -10.61 7.51 2.21
C HIS A 18 -9.96 6.59 3.26
N LYS A 19 -10.60 6.40 4.41
CA LYS A 19 -10.13 5.48 5.45
C LYS A 19 -9.95 4.05 4.92
N GLU A 20 -10.83 3.58 4.05
CA GLU A 20 -10.75 2.23 3.51
C GLU A 20 -9.48 2.05 2.64
N LEU A 21 -9.10 3.07 1.85
CA LEU A 21 -7.84 3.04 1.09
C LEU A 21 -6.61 2.98 2.01
N PHE A 22 -6.64 3.68 3.15
CA PHE A 22 -5.56 3.60 4.13
C PHE A 22 -5.51 2.23 4.82
N ASP A 23 -6.67 1.65 5.14
CA ASP A 23 -6.72 0.31 5.74
C ASP A 23 -6.17 -0.75 4.76
N GLU A 24 -6.52 -0.67 3.47
CA GLU A 24 -5.94 -1.51 2.41
C GLU A 24 -4.43 -1.30 2.22
N LEU A 25 -3.97 -0.05 2.31
CA LEU A 25 -2.53 0.25 2.25
C LEU A 25 -1.75 -0.41 3.39
N VAL A 26 -2.31 -0.36 4.62
CA VAL A 26 -1.72 -1.01 5.79
C VAL A 26 -1.69 -2.51 5.59
N GLU A 27 -2.79 -3.11 5.16
CA GLU A 27 -2.87 -4.55 4.89
C GLU A 27 -1.82 -4.99 3.85
N LEU A 28 -1.71 -4.27 2.72
CA LEU A 28 -0.71 -4.56 1.69
C LEU A 28 0.73 -4.43 2.21
N THR A 29 0.99 -3.42 3.05
CA THR A 29 2.32 -3.21 3.64
C THR A 29 2.72 -4.37 4.56
N LEU A 30 1.79 -4.87 5.38
CA LEU A 30 2.01 -6.03 6.24
C LEU A 30 2.24 -7.30 5.41
N MET A 31 1.48 -7.51 4.35
CA MET A 31 1.70 -8.64 3.43
C MET A 31 3.08 -8.56 2.76
N ALA A 32 3.53 -7.37 2.39
CA ALA A 32 4.85 -7.16 1.80
C ALA A 32 5.97 -7.47 2.81
N GLU A 33 5.80 -7.08 4.08
CA GLU A 33 6.72 -7.44 5.16
C GLU A 33 6.80 -8.96 5.34
N GLU A 34 5.65 -9.65 5.45
CA GLU A 34 5.60 -11.11 5.55
C GLU A 34 6.24 -11.83 4.36
N ALA A 35 6.13 -11.24 3.16
CA ALA A 35 6.75 -11.75 1.93
C ALA A 35 8.25 -11.42 1.81
N GLY A 36 8.84 -10.68 2.76
CA GLY A 36 10.27 -10.37 2.79
C GLY A 36 10.69 -9.19 1.90
N PHE A 37 9.77 -8.27 1.60
CA PHE A 37 10.12 -7.01 0.94
C PHE A 37 10.89 -6.10 1.91
N GLU A 38 11.83 -5.32 1.36
CA GLU A 38 12.73 -4.47 2.15
C GLU A 38 12.09 -3.13 2.52
N THR A 39 11.33 -2.53 1.61
CA THR A 39 10.78 -1.18 1.79
C THR A 39 9.51 -0.97 0.97
N VAL A 40 8.57 -0.21 1.53
CA VAL A 40 7.39 0.31 0.86
C VAL A 40 7.49 1.83 0.83
N TRP A 41 7.49 2.42 -0.37
CA TRP A 41 7.45 3.88 -0.57
C TRP A 41 6.09 4.30 -1.11
N ILE A 42 5.60 5.43 -0.60
CA ILE A 42 4.33 6.02 -1.02
C ILE A 42 4.64 7.31 -1.77
N GLY A 43 4.11 7.43 -2.99
CA GLY A 43 4.12 8.70 -3.72
C GLY A 43 3.02 9.63 -3.22
N GLU A 44 3.36 10.92 -3.11
CA GLU A 44 2.39 12.00 -2.84
C GLU A 44 1.44 12.21 -4.02
#